data_AF-A0A8J8DLR2-F1
#
_entry.id   AF-A0A8J8DLR2-F1
#
_cell.length_a   1.000
_cell.length_b   1.000
_cell.length_c   1.000
_cell.angle_alpha   90.00
_cell.angle_beta   90.00
_cell.angle_gamma   90.00
#
_symmetry.space_group_name_H-M   'P 1'
#
loop_
_entity.id
_entity.type
_entity.pdbx_description
1 polymer ?
#
loop_
_entity_poly.entity_id
_entity_poly.type
_entity_poly.pdbx_seq_one_letter_code
_entity_poly.pdbx_strand_id
1 'polypeptide(L)'
;MPYVPNAKIIIPKKKPRNLDELLELLFPNHPERQRLARFLLERIHNAEMKRDGLRAEEWLELILEYLGSEELICYYRTLVKKKTSRTEIHRRVEEKAKELGVPFGTTKTNYNIVVKTLQNARMIYKSKNYYKTTKEFSELLCEIAEVWNDWLATG
;
A
#
# COMPACT_ATOMS: atom_id res chain seq x y z
N MET A 1 -39.50 -1.61 3.08
CA MET A 1 -38.77 -2.26 1.97
C MET A 1 -37.95 -3.40 2.55
N PRO A 2 -37.91 -4.59 1.93
CA PRO A 2 -37.02 -5.66 2.38
C PRO A 2 -35.57 -5.20 2.24
N TYR A 3 -34.75 -5.53 3.24
CA TYR A 3 -33.31 -5.29 3.19
C TYR A 3 -32.69 -6.17 2.10
N VAL A 4 -32.06 -5.55 1.11
CA VAL A 4 -31.25 -6.24 0.11
C VAL A 4 -29.79 -5.98 0.46
N PRO A 5 -29.01 -7.00 0.85
CA PRO A 5 -27.60 -6.80 1.14
C PRO A 5 -26.86 -6.35 -0.13
N ASN A 6 -25.89 -5.45 0.05
CA ASN A 6 -25.04 -5.03 -1.07
C ASN A 6 -24.30 -6.23 -1.65
N ALA A 7 -24.20 -6.26 -2.98
CA ALA A 7 -23.35 -7.21 -3.68
C ALA A 7 -21.89 -7.08 -3.19
N LYS A 8 -21.19 -8.22 -3.08
CA LYS A 8 -19.78 -8.24 -2.68
C LYS A 8 -18.84 -7.71 -3.77
N ILE A 9 -19.25 -7.78 -5.03
CA ILE A 9 -18.53 -7.24 -6.17
C ILE A 9 -19.30 -6.00 -6.66
N ILE A 10 -18.62 -4.85 -6.63
CA ILE A 10 -19.15 -3.59 -7.14
C ILE A 10 -18.34 -3.25 -8.39
N ILE A 11 -18.96 -3.37 -9.56
CA ILE A 11 -18.31 -3.04 -10.83
C ILE A 11 -18.40 -1.52 -11.06
N PRO A 12 -17.28 -0.83 -11.28
CA PRO A 12 -17.30 0.61 -11.53
C PRO A 12 -17.97 0.93 -12.88
N LYS A 13 -18.63 2.09 -12.96
CA LYS A 13 -19.26 2.56 -14.21
C LYS A 13 -18.26 2.85 -15.33
N LYS A 14 -16.99 3.10 -14.99
CA LYS A 14 -15.92 3.41 -15.92
C LYS A 14 -14.71 2.53 -15.63
N LYS A 15 -14.12 1.98 -16.69
CA LYS A 15 -12.85 1.25 -16.62
C LYS A 15 -11.73 2.24 -16.25
N PRO A 16 -10.85 1.90 -15.28
CA PRO A 16 -9.68 2.71 -14.99
C PRO A 16 -8.69 2.69 -16.17
N ARG A 17 -8.13 3.85 -16.51
CA ARG A 17 -7.21 4.03 -17.64
C ARG A 17 -5.73 4.02 -17.24
N ASN A 18 -5.46 4.20 -15.95
CA ASN A 18 -4.12 4.30 -15.38
C ASN A 18 -4.13 3.81 -13.92
N LEU A 19 -2.96 3.78 -13.30
CA LEU A 19 -2.81 3.33 -11.91
C LEU A 19 -3.56 4.23 -10.91
N ASP A 20 -3.63 5.55 -11.14
CA ASP A 20 -4.33 6.46 -10.22
C ASP A 20 -5.82 6.17 -10.17
N GLU A 21 -6.45 6.03 -11.34
CA GLU A 21 -7.86 5.67 -11.45
C GLU A 21 -8.13 4.29 -10.84
N LEU A 22 -7.19 3.33 -10.97
CA LEU A 22 -7.31 2.03 -10.31
C LEU A 22 -7.24 2.15 -8.78
N LEU A 23 -6.31 2.97 -8.26
CA LEU A 23 -6.16 3.20 -6.83
C LEU A 23 -7.35 3.98 -6.24
N GLU A 24 -8.00 4.84 -7.02
CA GLU A 24 -9.24 5.50 -6.62
C GLU A 24 -10.37 4.49 -6.33
N LEU A 25 -10.44 3.39 -7.09
CA LEU A 25 -11.41 2.31 -6.85
C LEU A 25 -11.14 1.58 -5.52
N LEU A 26 -9.87 1.42 -5.14
CA LEU A 26 -9.48 0.75 -3.90
C LEU A 26 -9.58 1.66 -2.67
N PHE A 27 -9.40 2.96 -2.86
CA PHE A 27 -9.40 3.96 -1.80
C PHE A 27 -10.32 5.14 -2.14
N PRO A 28 -11.64 4.91 -2.27
CA PRO A 28 -12.58 5.96 -2.65
C PRO A 28 -12.60 7.08 -1.61
N ASN A 29 -12.60 8.34 -2.05
CA ASN A 29 -12.60 9.54 -1.20
C ASN A 29 -11.43 9.64 -0.21
N HIS A 30 -10.32 8.94 -0.46
CA HIS A 30 -9.14 8.95 0.41
C HIS A 30 -7.86 9.29 -0.36
N PRO A 31 -7.66 10.56 -0.77
CA PRO A 31 -6.55 10.98 -1.63
C PRO A 31 -5.16 10.71 -1.01
N GLU A 32 -5.02 10.82 0.31
CA GLU A 32 -3.77 10.46 1.00
C GLU A 32 -3.43 8.97 0.87
N ARG A 33 -4.44 8.10 0.94
CA ARG A 33 -4.23 6.65 0.77
C ARG A 33 -3.91 6.30 -0.67
N GLN A 34 -4.52 7.00 -1.62
CA GLN A 34 -4.21 6.85 -3.05
C GLN A 34 -2.74 7.23 -3.33
N ARG A 35 -2.29 8.41 -2.84
CA ARG A 35 -0.89 8.84 -2.96
C ARG A 35 0.09 7.88 -2.31
N LEU A 36 -0.21 7.45 -1.08
CA LEU A 36 0.64 6.52 -0.35
C LEU A 36 0.69 5.14 -0.99
N ALA A 37 -0.44 4.64 -1.53
CA ALA A 37 -0.48 3.39 -2.28
C ALA A 37 0.35 3.46 -3.55
N ARG A 38 0.26 4.57 -4.29
CA ARG A 38 1.09 4.81 -5.47
C ARG A 38 2.58 4.80 -5.11
N PHE A 39 2.96 5.58 -4.09
CA PHE A 39 4.34 5.65 -3.63
C PHE A 39 4.88 4.28 -3.21
N LEU A 40 4.09 3.50 -2.46
CA LEU A 40 4.46 2.14 -2.06
C LEU A 40 4.64 1.20 -3.26
N LEU A 41 3.70 1.19 -4.21
CA LEU A 41 3.78 0.34 -5.40
C LEU A 41 4.98 0.68 -6.27
N GLU A 42 5.22 1.98 -6.51
CA GLU A 42 6.41 2.45 -7.24
C GLU A 42 7.69 2.04 -6.51
N ARG A 43 7.72 2.15 -5.17
CA ARG A 43 8.90 1.76 -4.40
C ARG A 43 9.17 0.26 -4.45
N ILE A 44 8.14 -0.58 -4.35
CA ILE A 44 8.24 -2.04 -4.50
C ILE A 44 8.74 -2.37 -5.91
N HIS A 45 8.09 -1.84 -6.94
CA HIS A 45 8.44 -2.09 -8.35
C HIS A 45 9.89 -1.73 -8.64
N ASN A 46 10.33 -0.55 -8.20
CA ASN A 46 11.72 -0.09 -8.36
C ASN A 46 12.72 -0.98 -7.60
N ALA A 47 12.35 -1.50 -6.42
CA ALA A 47 13.19 -2.41 -5.66
C ALA A 47 13.30 -3.81 -6.32
N GLU A 48 12.22 -4.28 -6.94
CA GLU A 48 12.21 -5.53 -7.71
C GLU A 48 13.09 -5.42 -8.96
N MET A 49 13.00 -4.30 -9.71
CA MET A 49 13.85 -4.06 -10.87
C MET A 49 15.34 -4.05 -10.52
N LYS A 50 15.70 -3.56 -9.33
CA LYS A 50 17.08 -3.51 -8.83
C LYS A 50 17.54 -4.80 -8.15
N ARG A 51 16.66 -5.81 -8.01
CA ARG A 51 16.90 -7.08 -7.28
C ARG A 51 17.19 -6.93 -5.78
N ASP A 52 17.03 -5.74 -5.22
CA ASP A 52 17.22 -5.48 -3.79
C ASP A 52 16.01 -5.94 -2.96
N GLY A 53 14.81 -5.84 -3.55
CA GLY A 53 13.53 -6.08 -2.87
C GLY A 53 13.24 -5.03 -1.79
N LEU A 54 11.97 -4.78 -1.49
CA LEU A 54 11.60 -3.88 -0.38
C LEU A 54 11.37 -4.70 0.89
N ARG A 55 12.18 -4.52 1.94
CA ARG A 55 11.95 -5.25 3.19
C ARG A 55 10.74 -4.68 3.90
N ALA A 56 9.86 -5.54 4.38
CA ALA A 56 8.69 -5.12 5.15
C ALA A 56 9.08 -4.39 6.46
N GLU A 57 10.30 -4.62 6.93
CA GLU A 57 10.88 -3.96 8.10
C GLU A 57 11.30 -2.50 7.84
N GLU A 58 11.48 -2.11 6.59
CA GLU A 58 11.86 -0.75 6.15
C GLU A 58 10.65 0.18 6.05
N TRP A 59 9.48 -0.26 6.50
CA TRP A 59 8.24 0.54 6.45
C TRP A 59 8.38 1.91 7.10
N LEU A 60 9.21 2.03 8.13
CA LEU A 60 9.43 3.30 8.82
C LEU A 60 10.23 4.27 7.94
N GLU A 61 11.30 3.82 7.29
CA GLU A 61 12.05 4.65 6.34
C GLU A 61 11.16 5.08 5.17
N LEU A 62 10.34 4.16 4.63
CA LEU A 62 9.39 4.46 3.56
C LEU A 62 8.39 5.56 3.96
N ILE A 63 7.84 5.53 5.17
CA ILE A 63 6.94 6.58 5.66
C ILE A 63 7.67 7.91 5.78
N LEU A 64 8.91 7.91 6.27
CA LEU A 64 9.70 9.13 6.41
C LEU A 64 10.06 9.74 5.04
N GLU A 65 10.39 8.89 4.06
CA GLU A 65 10.59 9.28 2.66
C GLU A 65 9.31 9.88 2.07
N TYR A 66 8.16 9.23 2.26
CA TYR A 66 6.86 9.74 1.81
C TYR A 66 6.53 11.12 2.41
N LEU A 67 6.86 11.33 3.69
CA LEU A 67 6.67 12.60 4.38
C LEU A 67 7.67 13.68 3.94
N GLY A 68 8.74 13.33 3.21
CA GLY A 68 9.75 14.26 2.72
C GLY A 68 10.56 14.96 3.83
N SER A 69 10.58 14.42 5.05
CA SER A 69 11.27 15.06 6.18
C SER A 69 12.71 14.58 6.28
N GLU A 70 13.63 15.32 5.66
CA GLU A 70 15.07 15.03 5.70
C GLU A 70 15.61 14.97 7.14
N GLU A 71 15.12 15.83 8.03
CA GLU A 71 15.48 15.83 9.45
C GLU A 71 15.09 14.51 10.14
N LEU A 72 13.86 14.01 9.94
CA LEU A 72 13.44 12.74 10.52
C LEU A 72 14.19 11.56 9.92
N ILE A 73 14.49 11.58 8.62
CA ILE A 73 15.28 10.54 7.95
C ILE A 73 16.70 10.51 8.55
N CYS A 74 17.35 11.66 8.72
CA CYS A 74 18.67 11.77 9.33
C CYS A 74 18.66 11.28 10.79
N TYR A 75 17.62 11.66 11.55
CA TYR A 75 17.42 11.23 12.92
C TYR A 75 17.25 9.70 13.02
N TYR A 76 16.36 9.12 12.20
CA TYR A 76 16.16 7.68 12.09
C TYR A 76 17.46 6.94 11.77
N ARG A 77 18.20 7.38 10.75
CA ARG A 77 19.48 6.76 10.35
C ARG A 77 20.52 6.82 11.47
N THR A 78 20.53 7.89 12.24
CA THR A 78 21.40 8.01 13.43
C THR A 78 21.04 6.98 14.49
N LEU A 79 19.76 6.78 14.77
CA LEU A 79 19.31 5.78 15.75
C LEU A 79 19.63 4.34 15.32
N VAL A 80 19.47 4.04 14.03
CA VAL A 80 19.85 2.75 13.43
C VAL A 80 21.36 2.50 13.57
N LYS A 81 22.20 3.50 13.24
CA LYS A 81 23.66 3.41 13.41
C LYS A 81 24.07 3.15 14.86
N LYS A 82 23.33 3.71 15.82
CA LYS A 82 23.52 3.48 17.26
C LYS A 82 23.04 2.11 17.74
N LYS A 83 22.53 1.24 16.85
CA LYS A 83 21.93 -0.07 17.18
C LYS A 83 20.82 0.05 18.22
N THR A 84 20.06 1.15 18.17
CA THR A 84 18.90 1.35 19.05
C THR A 84 17.84 0.28 18.76
N SER A 85 17.16 -0.22 19.78
CA SER A 85 16.12 -1.24 19.59
C SER A 85 14.99 -0.71 18.71
N ARG A 86 14.32 -1.58 17.94
CA ARG A 86 13.26 -1.16 17.00
C ARG A 86 12.11 -0.42 17.69
N THR A 87 11.70 -0.93 18.86
CA THR A 87 10.65 -0.32 19.67
C THR A 87 11.03 1.09 20.10
N GLU A 88 12.28 1.28 20.51
CA GLU A 88 12.79 2.57 20.94
C GLU A 88 13.00 3.53 19.76
N ILE A 89 13.45 3.03 18.60
CA ILE A 89 13.51 3.82 17.36
C ILE A 89 12.13 4.39 17.03
N HIS A 90 11.11 3.53 17.04
CA HIS A 90 9.75 3.93 16.70
C HIS A 90 9.22 4.98 17.68
N ARG A 91 9.40 4.78 19.00
CA ARG A 91 9.01 5.77 20.03
C ARG A 91 9.67 7.13 19.79
N ARG A 92 10.99 7.14 19.61
CA ARG A 92 11.76 8.38 19.42
C ARG A 92 11.44 9.10 18.12
N VAL A 93 11.24 8.37 17.02
CA VAL A 93 10.84 8.96 15.74
C VAL A 93 9.45 9.58 15.86
N GLU A 94 8.52 8.93 16.57
CA GLU A 94 7.19 9.48 16.79
C GLU A 94 7.22 10.75 17.66
N GLU A 95 8.05 10.78 18.71
CA GLU A 95 8.27 11.98 19.54
C GLU A 95 8.86 13.12 18.71
N LYS A 96 9.93 12.86 17.96
CA LYS A 96 10.56 13.85 17.09
C LYS A 96 9.62 14.35 16.00
N ALA A 97 8.78 13.47 15.44
CA ALA A 97 7.78 13.88 14.46
C ALA A 97 6.72 14.83 15.05
N LYS A 98 6.30 14.59 16.30
CA LYS A 98 5.39 15.50 17.02
C LYS A 98 6.03 16.86 17.26
N GLU A 99 7.30 16.89 17.68
CA GLU A 99 8.06 18.15 17.86
C GLU A 99 8.14 18.96 16.57
N LEU A 100 8.31 18.30 15.42
CA LEU A 100 8.42 18.91 14.11
C LEU A 100 7.07 19.21 13.43
N GLY A 101 5.94 18.88 14.07
CA GLY A 101 4.61 19.05 13.48
C GLY A 101 4.35 18.13 12.27
N VAL A 102 5.12 17.05 12.11
CA VAL A 102 5.00 16.11 11.00
C VAL A 102 3.91 15.07 11.31
N PRO A 103 2.95 14.81 10.40
CA PRO A 103 1.81 13.92 10.66
C PRO A 103 2.17 12.41 10.57
N PHE A 104 3.20 11.97 11.29
CA PHE A 104 3.69 10.59 11.26
C PHE A 104 2.62 9.57 11.69
N GLY A 105 1.91 9.84 12.80
CA GLY A 105 0.90 8.93 13.33
C GLY A 105 -0.25 8.66 12.34
N THR A 106 -0.78 9.71 11.72
CA THR A 106 -1.82 9.60 10.69
C THR A 106 -1.31 8.85 9.46
N THR A 107 -0.08 9.13 9.02
CA THR A 107 0.53 8.50 7.86
C THR A 107 0.79 7.02 8.09
N LYS A 108 1.24 6.63 9.29
CA LYS A 108 1.37 5.23 9.70
C LYS A 108 0.05 4.48 9.68
N THR A 109 -1.03 5.09 10.17
CA THR A 109 -2.37 4.49 10.09
C THR A 109 -2.78 4.29 8.64
N ASN A 110 -2.59 5.29 7.79
CA ASN A 110 -2.88 5.16 6.35
C ASN A 110 -2.01 4.08 5.68
N TYR A 111 -0.73 3.98 6.03
CA TYR A 111 0.18 2.95 5.52
C TYR A 111 -0.34 1.55 5.80
N ASN A 112 -0.73 1.28 7.05
CA ASN A 112 -1.26 -0.03 7.44
C ASN A 112 -2.54 -0.39 6.67
N ILE A 113 -3.44 0.59 6.49
CA ILE A 113 -4.66 0.42 5.69
C ILE A 113 -4.29 0.11 4.24
N VAL A 114 -3.39 0.88 3.65
CA VAL A 114 -2.93 0.72 2.27
C VAL A 114 -2.34 -0.67 2.04
N VAL A 115 -1.38 -1.10 2.87
CA VAL A 115 -0.75 -2.42 2.75
C VAL A 115 -1.81 -3.52 2.83
N LYS A 116 -2.70 -3.46 3.82
CA LYS A 116 -3.73 -4.48 4.01
C LYS A 116 -4.70 -4.53 2.83
N THR A 117 -5.12 -3.38 2.31
CA THR A 117 -6.01 -3.32 1.14
C THR A 117 -5.33 -3.89 -0.10
N LEU A 118 -4.08 -3.52 -0.37
CA LEU A 118 -3.33 -4.04 -1.54
C LEU A 118 -3.06 -5.55 -1.43
N GLN A 119 -2.81 -6.07 -0.23
CA GLN A 119 -2.68 -7.51 0.01
C GLN A 119 -4.00 -8.25 -0.19
N ASN A 120 -5.11 -7.72 0.35
CA ASN A 120 -6.43 -8.32 0.17
C ASN A 120 -6.87 -8.30 -1.30
N ALA A 121 -6.50 -7.26 -2.04
CA ALA A 121 -6.69 -7.17 -3.49
C ALA A 121 -5.71 -8.05 -4.27
N ARG A 122 -4.79 -8.78 -3.63
CA ARG A 122 -3.76 -9.61 -4.28
C ARG A 122 -2.92 -8.83 -5.29
N MET A 123 -2.67 -7.55 -5.02
CA MET A 123 -1.76 -6.72 -5.84
C MET A 123 -0.32 -6.83 -5.35
N ILE A 124 -0.16 -7.04 -4.04
CA ILE A 124 1.14 -7.27 -3.40
C ILE A 124 1.05 -8.45 -2.44
N TYR A 125 2.20 -9.08 -2.16
CA TYR A 125 2.32 -10.12 -1.15
C TYR A 125 3.61 -9.96 -0.34
N LYS A 126 3.66 -10.60 0.83
CA LYS A 126 4.85 -10.63 1.68
C LYS A 126 5.49 -12.02 1.60
N SER A 127 6.76 -12.10 1.17
CA SER A 127 7.53 -13.36 1.11
C SER A 127 8.93 -13.17 1.68
N LYS A 128 9.33 -14.07 2.59
CA LYS A 128 10.63 -13.99 3.30
C LYS A 128 10.94 -12.60 3.86
N ASN A 129 9.92 -11.90 4.34
CA ASN A 129 9.98 -10.54 4.86
C ASN A 129 10.17 -9.40 3.83
N TYR A 130 9.97 -9.67 2.55
CA TYR A 130 9.97 -8.66 1.48
C TYR A 130 8.57 -8.47 0.92
N TYR A 131 8.21 -7.23 0.58
CA TYR A 131 7.05 -6.94 -0.24
C TYR A 131 7.39 -7.11 -1.72
N LYS A 132 6.45 -7.69 -2.46
CA LYS A 132 6.56 -7.96 -3.89
C LYS A 132 5.25 -7.69 -4.61
N THR A 133 5.33 -7.30 -5.88
CA THR A 133 4.14 -7.22 -6.75
C THR A 133 3.78 -8.61 -7.27
N THR A 134 2.51 -8.82 -7.64
CA THR A 134 2.02 -10.10 -8.18
C THR A 134 1.01 -9.86 -9.31
N LYS A 135 0.87 -10.86 -10.19
CA LYS A 135 -0.13 -10.89 -11.28
C LYS A 135 -1.48 -11.46 -10.86
N GLU A 136 -1.57 -12.03 -9.65
CA GLU A 136 -2.79 -12.67 -9.14
C GLU A 136 -4.02 -11.76 -9.20
N PHE A 137 -3.85 -10.46 -8.96
CA PHE A 137 -4.93 -9.48 -9.13
C PHE A 137 -5.51 -9.50 -10.55
N SER A 138 -4.66 -9.41 -11.58
CA SER A 138 -5.12 -9.41 -12.97
C SER A 138 -5.64 -10.77 -13.42
N GLU A 139 -5.00 -11.86 -12.99
CA GLU A 139 -5.39 -13.23 -13.35
C GLU A 139 -6.80 -13.53 -12.82
N LEU A 140 -7.07 -13.21 -11.55
CA LEU A 140 -8.38 -13.43 -10.95
C LEU A 140 -9.49 -12.63 -11.65
N LEU A 141 -9.21 -11.39 -12.07
CA LEU A 141 -10.20 -10.59 -12.81
C LEU A 141 -10.51 -11.17 -14.19
N CYS A 142 -9.50 -11.72 -14.88
CA CYS A 142 -9.70 -12.42 -16.15
C CYS A 142 -10.51 -13.70 -15.96
N GLU A 143 -10.17 -14.54 -14.98
CA GLU A 143 -10.89 -15.78 -14.67
C GLU A 143 -12.37 -15.52 -14.35
N ILE A 144 -12.68 -14.48 -13.57
CA ILE A 144 -14.06 -14.08 -13.27
C ILE A 144 -14.81 -13.67 -14.56
N ALA A 145 -14.13 -12.98 -15.47
CA ALA A 145 -14.73 -12.57 -16.75
C ALA A 145 -14.96 -13.77 -17.68
N GLU A 146 -14.03 -14.72 -17.72
CA GLU A 146 -14.14 -15.96 -18.50
C GLU A 146 -15.36 -16.77 -18.06
N VAL A 147 -15.54 -16.99 -16.75
CA VAL A 147 -16.71 -17.71 -16.22
C VAL A 147 -18.04 -17.09 -16.67
N TRP A 148 -18.12 -15.75 -16.72
CA TRP A 148 -19.33 -15.06 -17.19
C TRP A 148 -19.56 -15.21 -18.69
N ASN A 149 -18.49 -15.07 -19.49
CA ASN A 149 -18.57 -15.20 -20.94
C ASN A 149 -18.92 -16.64 -21.36
N ASP A 150 -18.34 -17.64 -20.70
CA ASP A 150 -18.65 -19.05 -20.96
C ASP A 150 -20.12 -19.33 -20.71
N TRP A 151 -20.68 -18.83 -19.61
CA TRP A 151 -22.10 -18.96 -19.33
C TRP A 151 -22.98 -18.30 -20.41
N LEU A 152 -22.64 -17.08 -20.86
CA LEU A 152 -23.37 -16.40 -21.93
C LEU A 152 -23.34 -17.18 -23.26
N ALA A 153 -22.25 -17.89 -23.55
CA ALA A 153 -22.09 -18.69 -24.77
C ALA A 153 -22.88 -20.01 -24.74
N THR A 154 -23.41 -20.43 -23.58
CA THR A 154 -24.23 -21.65 -23.44
C THR A 154 -25.72 -21.44 -23.72
N GLY A 155 -26.16 -20.20 -23.99
CA GLY A 155 -27.54 -19.84 -24.38
C GLY A 155 -27.64 -19.45 -25.85
#